data_AF-A0A6S7IWT0-F1
#
_entry.id   AF-A0A6S7IWT0-F1
#
_cell.length_a   1.000
_cell.length_b   1.000
_cell.length_c   1.000
_cell.angle_alpha   90.00
_cell.angle_beta   90.00
_cell.angle_gamma   90.00
#
_symmetry.space_group_name_H-M   'P 1'
#
loop_
_entity.id
_entity.type
_entity.pdbx_description
1 polymer ?
#
loop_
_entity_poly.entity_id
_entity_poly.type
_entity_poly.pdbx_seq_one_letter_code
_entity_poly.pdbx_strand_id
1 'polypeptide(L)'
;MNVEDKKQERSKAKMAVTFAARRLIGAYNRDCEYDILKDSMFELEKVFDDFCVINEEYELIVSDEKYAEHRVVNGEDIRTYRDNVKMCYQEARSVFVSVKATIEQKARQQSAGPVKVALKNDICRIHELITVVDSRFKLENVNMGALQLDKNDLQSILNIICDNVAKLGSIETQEQ
;
A
#
# COMPACT_ATOMS: atom_id res chain seq x y z
N MET A 1 -4.46 -36.74 -23.90
CA MET A 1 -3.34 -35.78 -23.82
C MET A 1 -2.15 -36.52 -23.24
N ASN A 2 -0.95 -36.45 -23.83
CA ASN A 2 0.21 -37.19 -23.35
C ASN A 2 0.83 -36.48 -22.13
N VAL A 3 1.45 -37.23 -21.20
CA VAL A 3 2.15 -36.69 -20.02
C VAL A 3 3.26 -35.71 -20.42
N GLU A 4 3.92 -35.95 -21.57
CA GLU A 4 4.93 -35.06 -22.12
C GLU A 4 4.35 -33.73 -22.63
N ASP A 5 3.15 -33.73 -23.23
CA ASP A 5 2.46 -32.50 -23.65
C ASP A 5 2.17 -31.62 -22.43
N LYS A 6 1.65 -32.23 -21.36
CA LYS A 6 1.33 -31.54 -20.10
C LYS A 6 2.58 -31.06 -19.37
N LYS A 7 3.68 -31.82 -19.42
CA LYS A 7 4.99 -31.38 -18.91
C LYS A 7 5.49 -30.15 -19.65
N GLN A 8 5.34 -30.11 -20.98
CA GLN A 8 5.72 -28.95 -21.78
C GLN A 8 4.83 -27.74 -21.49
N GLU A 9 3.53 -27.94 -21.33
CA GLU A 9 2.57 -26.90 -20.93
C GLU A 9 2.93 -26.29 -19.57
N ARG A 10 3.20 -27.12 -18.56
CA ARG A 10 3.68 -26.71 -17.23
C ARG A 10 4.97 -25.89 -17.32
N SER A 11 5.92 -26.31 -18.15
CA SER A 11 7.17 -25.59 -18.37
C SER A 11 6.95 -24.20 -18.99
N LYS A 12 6.04 -24.09 -19.97
CA LYS A 12 5.65 -22.80 -20.56
C LYS A 12 4.99 -21.89 -19.52
N ALA A 13 4.10 -22.42 -18.70
CA ALA A 13 3.45 -21.66 -17.63
C ALA A 13 4.46 -21.14 -16.59
N LYS A 14 5.42 -21.98 -16.15
CA LYS A 14 6.54 -21.54 -15.30
C LYS A 14 7.33 -20.38 -15.94
N MET A 15 7.65 -20.51 -17.23
CA MET A 15 8.37 -19.44 -17.94
C MET A 15 7.56 -18.15 -17.94
N ALA A 16 6.25 -18.21 -18.20
CA ALA A 16 5.37 -17.05 -18.16
C ALA A 16 5.41 -16.33 -16.80
N VAL A 17 5.30 -17.08 -15.69
CA VAL A 17 5.44 -16.53 -14.32
C VAL A 17 6.80 -15.87 -14.14
N THR A 18 7.87 -16.55 -14.54
CA THR A 18 9.24 -16.03 -14.39
C THR A 18 9.45 -14.74 -15.19
N PHE A 19 8.93 -14.68 -16.42
CA PHE A 19 9.01 -13.49 -17.27
C PHE A 19 8.19 -12.33 -16.69
N ALA A 20 6.95 -12.57 -16.27
CA ALA A 20 6.10 -11.55 -15.66
C ALA A 20 6.71 -11.01 -14.36
N ALA A 21 7.24 -11.88 -13.50
CA ALA A 21 7.92 -11.50 -12.26
C ALA A 21 9.15 -10.61 -12.53
N ARG A 22 10.01 -11.02 -13.48
CA ARG A 22 11.18 -10.22 -13.90
C ARG A 22 10.76 -8.89 -14.50
N ARG A 23 9.67 -8.85 -15.26
CA ARG A 23 9.17 -7.61 -15.87
C ARG A 23 8.68 -6.64 -14.80
N LEU A 24 7.94 -7.11 -13.80
CA LEU A 24 7.50 -6.29 -12.66
C LEU A 24 8.69 -5.74 -11.88
N ILE A 25 9.65 -6.60 -11.50
CA ILE A 25 10.87 -6.17 -10.79
C ILE A 25 11.68 -5.19 -11.67
N GLY A 26 11.78 -5.45 -12.96
CA GLY A 26 12.48 -4.57 -13.89
C GLY A 26 11.80 -3.22 -14.06
N ALA A 27 10.46 -3.17 -14.07
CA ALA A 27 9.69 -1.92 -14.09
C ALA A 27 9.90 -1.13 -12.79
N TYR A 28 9.91 -1.82 -11.65
CA TYR A 28 10.23 -1.21 -10.35
C TYR A 28 11.65 -0.61 -10.35
N ASN A 29 12.66 -1.37 -10.77
CA ASN A 29 14.06 -0.92 -10.80
C ASN A 29 14.30 0.25 -11.77
N ARG A 30 13.37 0.52 -12.70
CA ARG A 30 13.42 1.66 -13.63
C ARG A 30 12.56 2.84 -13.16
N ASP A 31 12.04 2.79 -11.93
CA ASP A 31 11.15 3.81 -11.37
C ASP A 31 9.95 4.12 -12.29
N CYS A 32 9.39 3.08 -12.93
CA CYS A 32 8.20 3.24 -13.75
C CYS A 32 7.00 3.72 -12.91
N GLU A 33 6.04 4.37 -13.59
CA GLU A 33 4.82 4.87 -12.97
C GLU A 33 4.00 3.75 -12.30
N TYR A 34 3.23 4.12 -11.27
CA TYR A 34 2.45 3.16 -10.48
C TYR A 34 1.46 2.36 -11.32
N ASP A 35 0.81 2.98 -12.30
CA ASP A 35 -0.14 2.29 -13.18
C ASP A 35 0.54 1.18 -14.00
N ILE A 36 1.79 1.41 -14.45
CA ILE A 36 2.59 0.39 -15.15
C ILE A 36 2.95 -0.77 -14.21
N LEU A 37 3.28 -0.46 -12.95
CA LEU A 37 3.55 -1.48 -11.94
C LEU A 37 2.29 -2.29 -11.61
N LYS A 38 1.14 -1.63 -11.55
CA LYS A 38 -0.17 -2.24 -11.28
C LYS A 38 -0.58 -3.18 -12.41
N ASP A 39 -0.45 -2.75 -13.66
CA ASP A 39 -0.70 -3.59 -14.83
C ASP A 39 0.25 -4.80 -14.87
N SER A 40 1.52 -4.58 -14.53
CA SER A 40 2.51 -5.65 -14.43
C SER A 40 2.19 -6.65 -13.31
N MET A 41 1.66 -6.18 -12.17
CA MET A 41 1.21 -7.04 -11.08
C MET A 41 -0.01 -7.87 -11.50
N PHE A 42 -1.01 -7.27 -12.16
CA PHE A 42 -2.18 -8.02 -12.64
C PHE A 42 -1.81 -9.12 -13.64
N GLU A 43 -0.87 -8.86 -14.55
CA GLU A 43 -0.38 -9.91 -15.44
C GLU A 43 0.31 -11.03 -14.67
N LEU A 44 1.14 -10.68 -13.68
CA LEU A 44 1.81 -11.67 -12.82
C LEU A 44 0.81 -12.54 -12.05
N GLU A 45 -0.26 -11.97 -11.48
CA GLU A 45 -1.32 -12.72 -10.82
C GLU A 45 -1.98 -13.70 -11.78
N LYS A 46 -2.39 -13.21 -12.95
CA LYS A 46 -3.05 -14.04 -13.96
C LYS A 46 -2.19 -15.23 -14.37
N VAL A 47 -0.93 -15.01 -14.75
CA VAL A 47 -0.07 -16.11 -15.22
C VAL A 47 0.31 -17.08 -14.08
N PHE A 48 0.31 -16.61 -12.83
CA PHE A 48 0.52 -17.47 -11.67
C PHE A 48 -0.70 -18.34 -11.36
N ASP A 49 -1.91 -17.79 -11.47
CA ASP A 49 -3.16 -18.57 -11.35
C ASP A 49 -3.24 -19.63 -12.46
N ASP A 50 -2.95 -19.27 -13.71
CA ASP A 50 -2.87 -20.21 -14.84
C ASP A 50 -1.85 -21.33 -14.56
N PHE A 51 -0.68 -20.97 -14.02
CA PHE A 51 0.34 -21.94 -13.62
C PHE A 51 -0.16 -22.90 -12.54
N CYS A 52 -0.89 -22.41 -11.53
CA CYS A 52 -1.40 -23.25 -10.46
C CYS A 52 -2.34 -24.32 -11.00
N VAL A 53 -3.28 -23.94 -11.86
CA VAL A 53 -4.22 -24.87 -12.51
C VAL A 53 -3.47 -25.92 -13.33
N ILE A 54 -2.56 -25.49 -14.21
CA ILE A 54 -1.77 -26.40 -15.07
C ILE A 54 -0.89 -27.35 -14.23
N ASN A 55 -0.30 -26.83 -13.15
CA ASN A 55 0.53 -27.62 -12.25
C ASN A 55 -0.29 -28.67 -11.50
N GLU A 56 -1.46 -28.32 -10.99
CA GLU A 56 -2.39 -29.25 -10.34
C GLU A 56 -2.86 -30.36 -11.28
N GLU A 57 -3.20 -30.03 -12.53
CA GLU A 57 -3.54 -31.02 -13.55
C GLU A 57 -2.36 -31.98 -13.82
N TYR A 58 -1.14 -31.46 -13.89
CA TYR A 58 0.05 -32.29 -14.06
C TYR A 58 0.31 -33.20 -12.86
N GLU A 59 0.16 -32.67 -11.64
CA GLU A 59 0.26 -33.42 -10.38
C GLU A 59 -0.73 -34.59 -10.33
N LEU A 60 -1.95 -34.38 -10.83
CA LEU A 60 -2.96 -35.43 -10.92
C LEU A 60 -2.54 -36.55 -11.89
N ILE A 61 -1.98 -36.20 -13.07
CA ILE A 61 -1.55 -37.19 -14.06
C ILE A 61 -0.41 -38.07 -13.52
N VAL A 62 0.60 -37.45 -12.93
CA VAL A 62 1.78 -38.15 -12.40
C VAL A 62 1.52 -38.83 -11.05
N SER A 63 0.33 -38.69 -10.47
CA SER A 63 -0.09 -39.45 -9.29
C SER A 63 -0.30 -40.95 -9.62
N ASP A 64 -0.60 -41.28 -10.87
CA ASP A 64 -0.63 -42.66 -11.35
C ASP A 64 0.81 -43.23 -11.40
N GLU A 65 0.99 -44.44 -10.87
CA GLU A 65 2.29 -45.11 -10.79
C GLU A 65 2.88 -45.41 -12.18
N LYS A 66 2.03 -45.52 -13.20
CA LYS A 66 2.46 -45.61 -14.60
C LYS A 66 3.33 -44.43 -15.04
N TYR A 67 3.19 -43.27 -14.42
CA TYR A 67 3.91 -42.05 -14.75
C TYR A 67 4.87 -41.59 -13.63
N ALA A 68 5.22 -42.49 -12.70
CA ALA A 68 6.06 -42.17 -11.54
C ALA A 68 7.43 -41.58 -11.92
N GLU A 69 8.00 -42.02 -13.05
CA GLU A 69 9.26 -41.50 -13.61
C GLU A 69 9.22 -40.00 -13.97
N HIS A 70 8.03 -39.45 -14.23
CA HIS A 70 7.86 -38.03 -14.52
C HIS A 70 7.70 -37.16 -13.26
N ARG A 71 7.69 -37.76 -12.05
CA ARG A 71 7.60 -37.02 -10.78
C ARG A 71 8.87 -36.25 -10.42
N VAL A 72 9.99 -36.60 -11.04
CA VAL A 72 11.28 -35.94 -10.84
C VAL A 72 11.78 -35.46 -12.20
N VAL A 73 12.08 -34.17 -12.31
CA VAL A 73 12.58 -33.56 -13.55
C VAL A 73 13.84 -32.77 -13.21
N ASN A 74 14.96 -33.13 -13.85
CA ASN A 74 16.28 -32.51 -13.62
C ASN A 74 16.74 -32.56 -12.14
N GLY A 75 16.36 -33.61 -11.40
CA GLY A 75 16.70 -33.77 -9.99
C GLY A 75 15.81 -32.97 -9.03
N GLU A 76 14.88 -32.18 -9.53
CA GLU A 76 13.86 -31.51 -8.72
C GLU A 76 12.58 -32.37 -8.71
N ASP A 77 12.07 -32.64 -7.52
CA ASP A 77 10.72 -33.18 -7.41
C ASP A 77 9.67 -32.11 -7.73
N ILE A 78 8.45 -32.57 -7.98
CA ILE A 78 7.31 -31.71 -8.31
C ILE A 78 7.05 -30.61 -7.28
N ARG A 79 7.28 -30.87 -5.99
CA ARG A 79 7.01 -29.89 -4.91
C ARG A 79 8.04 -28.77 -4.95
N THR A 80 9.32 -29.14 -5.05
CA THR A 80 10.42 -28.18 -5.18
C THR A 80 10.23 -27.30 -6.41
N TYR A 81 9.83 -27.90 -7.54
CA TYR A 81 9.52 -27.14 -8.74
C TYR A 81 8.41 -26.10 -8.51
N ARG A 82 7.30 -26.51 -7.87
CA ARG A 82 6.17 -25.61 -7.56
C ARG A 82 6.61 -24.50 -6.60
N ASP A 83 7.36 -24.86 -5.56
CA ASP A 83 7.81 -23.92 -4.54
C ASP A 83 8.76 -22.88 -5.14
N ASN A 84 9.63 -23.26 -6.07
CA ASN A 84 10.48 -22.33 -6.82
C ASN A 84 9.67 -21.31 -7.62
N VAL A 85 8.61 -21.73 -8.31
CA VAL A 85 7.74 -20.81 -9.07
C VAL A 85 6.97 -19.88 -8.13
N LYS A 86 6.47 -20.42 -7.01
CA LYS A 86 5.79 -19.65 -5.96
C LYS A 86 6.72 -18.61 -5.34
N MET A 87 7.98 -18.95 -5.08
CA MET A 87 8.99 -18.01 -4.59
C MET A 87 9.18 -16.84 -5.57
N CYS A 88 9.34 -17.11 -6.87
CA CYS A 88 9.46 -16.05 -7.88
C CYS A 88 8.25 -15.11 -7.87
N TYR A 89 7.04 -15.65 -7.76
CA TYR A 89 5.81 -14.85 -7.63
C TYR A 89 5.83 -14.00 -6.35
N GLN A 90 6.14 -14.61 -5.20
CA GLN A 90 6.12 -13.95 -3.90
C GLN A 90 7.15 -12.83 -3.80
N GLU A 91 8.36 -13.03 -4.33
CA GLU A 91 9.40 -12.01 -4.39
C GLU A 91 8.91 -10.78 -5.17
N ALA A 92 8.43 -10.96 -6.39
CA ALA A 92 7.94 -9.86 -7.22
C ALA A 92 6.70 -9.17 -6.61
N ARG A 93 5.78 -9.94 -6.02
CA ARG A 93 4.63 -9.39 -5.29
C ARG A 93 5.04 -8.54 -4.09
N SER A 94 6.05 -8.99 -3.33
CA SER A 94 6.52 -8.25 -2.15
C SER A 94 7.05 -6.86 -2.51
N VAL A 95 7.72 -6.74 -3.66
CA VAL A 95 8.18 -5.47 -4.22
C VAL A 95 6.98 -4.55 -4.51
N PHE A 96 5.96 -5.06 -5.20
CA PHE A 96 4.76 -4.27 -5.51
C PHE A 96 4.02 -3.80 -4.25
N VAL A 97 3.86 -4.67 -3.24
CA VAL A 97 3.22 -4.33 -1.97
C VAL A 97 3.98 -3.21 -1.24
N SER A 98 5.32 -3.26 -1.25
CA SER A 98 6.15 -2.20 -0.66
C SER A 98 5.97 -0.85 -1.36
N VAL A 99 5.88 -0.86 -2.70
CA VAL A 99 5.64 0.36 -3.50
C VAL A 99 4.27 0.95 -3.17
N LYS A 100 3.22 0.11 -3.16
CA LYS A 100 1.85 0.53 -2.84
C LYS A 100 1.80 1.22 -1.47
N ALA A 101 2.38 0.59 -0.45
CA ALA A 101 2.44 1.16 0.90
C ALA A 101 3.17 2.52 0.94
N THR A 102 4.26 2.66 0.16
CA THR A 102 5.03 3.91 0.07
C THR A 102 4.22 5.03 -0.59
N ILE A 103 3.46 4.72 -1.65
CA ILE A 103 2.61 5.69 -2.35
C ILE A 103 1.46 6.15 -1.45
N GLU A 104 0.80 5.20 -0.78
CA GLU A 104 -0.27 5.50 0.19
C GLU A 104 0.26 6.37 1.33
N GLN A 105 1.46 6.08 1.84
CA GLN A 105 2.11 6.91 2.85
C GLN A 105 2.40 8.33 2.33
N LYS A 106 2.91 8.47 1.10
CA LYS A 106 3.16 9.79 0.49
C LYS A 106 1.86 10.58 0.31
N ALA A 107 0.79 9.94 -0.17
CA ALA A 107 -0.53 10.56 -0.32
C ALA A 107 -1.11 11.02 1.03
N ARG A 108 -0.97 10.19 2.08
CA ARG A 108 -1.34 10.57 3.46
C ARG A 108 -0.53 11.77 3.97
N GLN A 109 0.78 11.79 3.72
CA GLN A 109 1.61 12.93 4.14
C GLN A 109 1.26 14.22 3.38
N GLN A 110 1.00 14.13 2.08
CA GLN A 110 0.60 15.28 1.25
C GLN A 110 -0.75 15.86 1.67
N SER A 111 -1.71 15.02 2.05
CA SER A 111 -3.02 15.46 2.54
C SER A 111 -2.99 15.96 3.99
N ALA A 112 -2.23 15.30 4.87
CA ALA A 112 -2.10 15.69 6.28
C ALA A 112 -1.25 16.95 6.49
N GLY A 113 -0.24 17.19 5.64
CA GLY A 113 0.71 18.29 5.77
C GLY A 113 0.04 19.67 5.92
N PRO A 114 -0.83 20.08 4.99
CA PRO A 114 -1.56 21.35 5.09
C PRO A 114 -2.39 21.48 6.36
N VAL A 115 -3.05 20.40 6.80
CA VAL A 115 -3.87 20.38 8.02
C VAL A 115 -2.99 20.56 9.27
N LYS A 116 -1.82 19.90 9.32
CA LYS A 116 -0.85 20.07 10.42
C LYS A 116 -0.30 21.50 10.49
N VAL A 117 -0.05 22.13 9.34
CA VAL A 117 0.36 23.55 9.28
C VAL A 117 -0.75 24.48 9.76
N ALA A 118 -2.00 24.26 9.32
CA ALA A 118 -3.14 25.05 9.77
C ALA A 118 -3.33 24.96 11.29
N LEU A 119 -3.31 23.75 11.86
CA LEU A 119 -3.40 23.53 13.30
C LEU A 119 -2.30 24.26 14.07
N LYS A 120 -1.06 24.22 13.58
CA LYS A 120 0.05 24.95 14.21
C LYS A 120 -0.20 26.45 14.23
N ASN A 121 -0.69 27.02 13.13
CA ASN A 121 -1.01 28.44 13.03
C ASN A 121 -2.18 28.82 13.95
N ASP A 122 -3.22 27.99 14.02
CA ASP A 122 -4.38 28.22 14.89
C ASP A 122 -3.98 28.18 16.38
N ILE A 123 -3.09 27.26 16.77
CA ILE A 123 -2.52 27.21 18.14
C ILE A 123 -1.71 28.47 18.45
N CYS A 124 -0.90 28.97 17.50
CA CYS A 124 -0.19 30.24 17.69
C CYS A 124 -1.17 31.41 17.90
N ARG A 125 -2.23 31.47 17.09
CA ARG A 125 -3.26 32.51 17.20
C ARG A 125 -4.01 32.47 18.52
N ILE A 126 -4.28 31.27 19.07
CA ILE A 126 -4.82 31.12 20.43
C ILE A 126 -3.86 31.69 21.47
N HIS A 127 -2.57 31.35 21.40
CA HIS A 127 -1.58 31.87 22.35
C HIS A 127 -1.49 33.41 22.31
N GLU A 128 -1.51 33.99 21.12
CA GLU A 128 -1.51 35.44 20.92
C GLU A 128 -2.77 36.08 21.55
N LEU A 129 -3.96 35.52 21.28
CA LEU A 129 -5.21 36.02 21.86
C LEU A 129 -5.25 35.87 23.39
N ILE A 130 -4.77 34.76 23.94
CA ILE A 130 -4.66 34.57 25.39
C ILE A 130 -3.75 35.65 26.01
N THR A 131 -2.64 35.97 25.35
CA THR A 131 -1.71 37.03 25.82
C THR A 131 -2.39 38.40 25.80
N VAL A 132 -3.17 38.70 24.76
CA VAL A 132 -3.96 39.94 24.68
C VAL A 132 -5.01 39.98 25.79
N VAL A 133 -5.75 38.90 26.00
CA VAL A 133 -6.77 38.78 27.05
C VAL A 133 -6.15 39.00 28.44
N ASP A 134 -5.03 38.33 28.74
CA ASP A 134 -4.31 38.50 30.00
C ASP A 134 -3.86 39.95 30.23
N SER A 135 -3.36 40.62 29.18
CA SER A 135 -2.99 42.04 29.28
C SER A 135 -4.20 42.95 29.59
N ARG A 136 -5.38 42.63 29.06
CA ARG A 136 -6.62 43.40 29.29
C ARG A 136 -7.15 43.21 30.71
N PHE A 137 -6.99 42.02 31.29
CA PHE A 137 -7.33 41.77 32.70
C PHE A 137 -6.45 42.53 33.69
N LYS A 138 -5.26 42.98 33.27
CA LYS A 138 -4.32 43.77 34.10
C LYS A 138 -4.59 45.28 34.08
N LEU A 139 -5.54 45.75 33.28
CA LEU A 139 -5.91 47.17 33.22
C LEU A 139 -6.77 47.56 34.43
N GLU A 140 -6.59 48.78 34.95
CA GLU A 140 -7.41 49.33 36.05
C GLU A 140 -8.91 49.35 35.72
N ASN A 141 -9.26 49.58 34.45
CA ASN A 141 -10.63 49.58 33.95
C ASN A 141 -10.79 48.52 32.85
N VAL A 142 -11.29 47.35 33.23
CA VAL A 142 -11.50 46.23 32.31
C VAL A 142 -12.64 46.56 31.32
N ASN A 143 -12.33 46.52 30.03
CA ASN A 143 -13.33 46.67 28.97
C ASN A 143 -14.01 45.32 28.68
N MET A 144 -15.20 45.13 29.27
CA MET A 144 -15.99 43.91 29.10
C MET A 144 -16.43 43.64 27.66
N GLY A 145 -16.67 44.69 26.85
CA GLY A 145 -17.02 44.54 25.44
C GLY A 145 -15.86 43.96 24.62
N ALA A 146 -14.64 44.42 24.89
CA ALA A 146 -13.43 43.92 24.26
C ALA A 146 -13.15 42.45 24.64
N LEU A 147 -13.32 42.08 25.92
CA LEU A 147 -13.21 40.70 26.37
C LEU A 147 -14.26 39.77 25.75
N GLN A 148 -15.48 40.26 25.52
CA GLN A 148 -16.52 39.48 24.86
C GLN A 148 -16.18 39.20 23.38
N LEU A 149 -15.56 40.16 22.69
CA LEU A 149 -15.04 39.94 21.34
C LEU A 149 -13.91 38.90 21.33
N ASP A 150 -12.94 39.01 22.26
CA ASP A 150 -11.85 38.02 22.36
C ASP A 150 -12.38 36.61 22.63
N LYS A 151 -13.39 36.48 23.51
CA LYS A 151 -14.07 35.20 23.77
C LYS A 151 -14.67 34.61 22.50
N ASN A 152 -15.33 35.44 21.69
CA ASN A 152 -15.94 34.98 20.44
C ASN A 152 -14.86 34.53 19.43
N ASP A 153 -13.75 35.27 19.34
CA ASP A 153 -12.63 34.92 18.47
C ASP A 153 -11.95 33.61 18.92
N LEU A 154 -11.72 33.43 20.22
CA LEU A 154 -11.19 32.19 20.78
C LEU A 154 -12.12 31.00 20.49
N GLN A 155 -13.44 31.17 20.66
CA GLN A 155 -14.42 30.13 20.34
C GLN A 155 -14.41 29.77 18.86
N SER A 156 -14.30 30.76 17.98
CA SER A 156 -14.21 30.57 16.53
C SER A 156 -12.99 29.74 16.15
N ILE A 157 -11.81 30.08 16.68
CA ILE A 157 -10.57 29.32 16.41
C ILE A 157 -10.66 27.91 17.00
N LEU A 158 -11.23 27.76 18.19
CA LEU A 158 -11.42 26.44 18.81
C LEU A 158 -12.26 25.52 17.91
N ASN A 159 -13.34 26.04 17.32
CA ASN A 159 -14.17 25.26 16.39
C ASN A 159 -13.36 24.83 15.15
N ILE A 160 -12.55 25.73 14.58
CA ILE A 160 -11.68 25.42 13.44
C ILE A 160 -10.65 24.33 13.80
N ILE A 161 -10.06 24.40 14.99
CA ILE A 161 -9.14 23.37 15.49
C ILE A 161 -9.85 22.03 15.62
N CYS A 162 -11.04 21.99 16.22
CA CYS A 162 -11.82 20.76 16.33
C CYS A 162 -12.08 20.13 14.96
N ASP A 163 -12.49 20.92 13.97
CA ASP A 163 -12.71 20.46 12.60
C ASP A 163 -11.42 19.92 11.96
N ASN A 164 -10.30 20.62 12.13
CA ASN A 164 -9.00 20.23 11.57
C ASN A 164 -8.44 18.97 12.25
N VAL A 165 -8.64 18.80 13.57
CA VAL A 165 -8.31 17.58 14.30
C VAL A 165 -9.15 16.40 13.81
N ALA A 166 -10.45 16.59 13.61
CA ALA A 166 -11.33 15.54 13.06
C ALA A 166 -10.93 15.13 11.63
N LYS A 167 -10.60 16.11 10.78
CA LYS A 167 -10.06 15.85 9.44
C LYS A 167 -8.75 15.08 9.49
N LEU A 168 -7.83 15.47 10.38
CA LEU A 168 -6.54 14.79 10.53
C LEU A 168 -6.73 13.34 11.00
N GLY A 169 -7.59 13.13 12.00
CA GLY A 169 -7.97 11.78 12.45
C GLY A 169 -8.49 10.93 11.30
N SER A 170 -9.36 11.50 10.45
CA SER A 170 -9.91 10.80 9.27
C SER A 170 -8.81 10.39 8.28
N ILE A 171 -7.84 11.27 7.99
CA ILE A 171 -6.70 10.98 7.10
C ILE A 171 -5.80 9.87 7.67
N GLU A 172 -5.63 9.83 8.99
CA GLU A 172 -4.78 8.84 9.67
C GLU A 172 -5.49 7.49 9.85
N THR A 173 -6.83 7.45 9.85
CA THR A 173 -7.64 6.20 9.94
C THR A 173 -8.10 5.60 8.61
N GLN A 174 -7.91 6.28 7.48
CA GLN A 174 -8.14 5.68 6.15
C GLN A 174 -7.10 4.57 5.89
N GLU A 175 -7.42 3.34 6.31
CA GLU A 175 -6.76 2.03 6.10
C GLU A 175 -6.21 1.32 7.37
N GLN A 176 -7.10 0.97 8.31
CA GLN A 176 -7.03 -0.34 8.97
C GLN A 176 -8.02 -1.29 8.29
#